data_AF-A0A923MJH4-F1
#
_entry.id   AF-A0A923MJH4-F1
#
_cell.length_a   1.000
_cell.length_b   1.000
_cell.length_c   1.000
_cell.angle_alpha   90.00
_cell.angle_beta   90.00
_cell.angle_gamma   90.00
#
_symmetry.space_group_name_H-M   'P 1'
#
loop_
_entity.id
_entity.type
_entity.pdbx_description
1 polymer ?
#
loop_
_entity_poly.entity_id
_entity_poly.type
_entity_poly.pdbx_seq_one_letter_code
_entity_poly.pdbx_strand_id
1 'polypeptide(L)'
;MKNDITDILFKYTTGEATLEETNDALKEAEAGFNLEPGRNEITPDEMALTTVGDTPEEANGFGLLDTGTGSMEKVHVTNGKLDEAINQVNHDGTTNMLAFVIIGPNRYEVKGDTLTDC
;
A
#
# COMPACT_ATOMS: atom_id res chain seq x y z
N MET A 1 22.60 25.27 10.03
CA MET A 1 21.41 24.78 10.74
C MET A 1 20.82 23.70 9.87
N LYS A 2 20.57 22.48 10.39
CA LYS A 2 19.70 21.53 9.67
C LYS A 2 18.32 22.21 9.58
N ASN A 3 17.70 22.24 8.40
CA ASN A 3 16.30 22.67 8.31
C ASN A 3 15.47 21.70 9.16
N ASP A 4 14.47 22.21 9.88
CA ASP A 4 13.54 21.32 10.56
C ASP A 4 12.75 20.51 9.53
N ILE A 5 12.46 19.25 9.82
CA ILE A 5 11.71 18.36 8.91
C ILE A 5 10.35 18.98 8.57
N THR A 6 9.73 19.66 9.53
CA THR A 6 8.48 20.41 9.34
C THR A 6 8.60 21.48 8.25
N ASP A 7 9.69 22.25 8.25
CA ASP A 7 9.92 23.32 7.26
C ASP A 7 10.15 22.75 5.87
N ILE A 8 10.86 21.62 5.78
CA ILE A 8 11.09 20.90 4.52
C ILE A 8 9.75 20.44 3.92
N LEU A 9 8.92 19.79 4.74
CA LEU A 9 7.60 19.32 4.31
C LEU A 9 6.67 20.49 3.96
N PHE A 10 6.69 21.58 4.73
CA PHE A 10 5.86 22.76 4.46
C PHE A 10 6.14 23.31 3.06
N LYS A 11 7.40 23.54 2.71
CA LYS A 11 7.81 24.03 1.38
C LYS A 11 7.37 23.11 0.25
N TYR A 12 7.45 21.80 0.44
CA TYR A 12 6.94 20.84 -0.54
C TYR A 12 5.43 20.98 -0.72
N THR A 13 4.68 21.01 0.39
CA THR A 13 3.21 21.09 0.35
C THR A 13 2.66 22.43 -0.15
N THR A 14 3.42 23.53 -0.02
CA THR A 14 3.07 24.84 -0.60
C THR A 14 3.55 24.99 -2.05
N GLY A 15 4.32 24.03 -2.57
CA GLY A 15 4.87 24.06 -3.94
C GLY A 15 6.10 24.95 -4.09
N GLU A 16 6.73 25.37 -2.99
CA GLU A 16 7.98 26.16 -2.99
C GLU A 16 9.23 25.32 -3.29
N ALA A 17 9.16 23.99 -3.09
CA ALA A 17 10.24 23.05 -3.37
C ALA A 17 9.73 21.90 -4.24
N THR A 18 10.59 21.43 -5.15
CA THR A 18 10.32 20.22 -5.95
C THR A 18 10.45 18.96 -5.09
N LEU A 19 9.95 17.83 -5.60
CA LEU A 19 10.10 16.52 -4.95
C LEU A 19 11.58 16.13 -4.75
N GLU A 20 12.42 16.40 -5.76
CA GLU A 20 13.86 16.10 -5.73
C GLU A 20 14.56 16.90 -4.62
N GLU A 21 14.38 18.23 -4.62
CA GLU A 21 14.96 19.11 -3.59
C GLU A 21 14.48 18.75 -2.18
N THR A 22 13.22 18.36 -2.05
CA THR A 22 12.62 17.96 -0.78
C THR A 22 13.24 16.66 -0.26
N ASN A 23 13.37 15.63 -1.12
CA ASN A 23 13.94 14.34 -0.72
C ASN A 23 15.44 14.45 -0.39
N ASP A 24 16.19 15.28 -1.10
CA ASP A 24 17.58 15.58 -0.75
C ASP A 24 17.67 16.26 0.62
N ALA A 25 16.82 17.25 0.89
CA ALA A 25 16.76 17.93 2.19
C ALA A 25 16.36 16.97 3.34
N LEU A 26 15.38 16.08 3.11
CA LEU A 26 14.96 15.06 4.09
C LEU A 26 16.11 14.09 4.41
N LYS A 27 16.90 13.73 3.40
CA LYS A 27 18.09 12.88 3.57
C LYS A 27 19.17 13.59 4.38
N GLU A 28 19.48 14.85 4.09
CA GLU A 28 20.43 15.65 4.88
C GLU A 28 19.97 15.87 6.33
N ALA A 29 18.65 15.95 6.53
CA ALA A 29 18.02 16.05 7.84
C ALA A 29 17.97 14.71 8.61
N GLU A 30 18.36 13.59 7.99
CA GLU A 30 18.26 12.23 8.55
C GLU A 30 16.83 11.84 8.96
N ALA A 31 15.83 12.24 8.15
CA ALA A 31 14.41 12.04 8.45
C ALA A 31 13.99 10.56 8.54
N GLY A 32 14.74 9.64 7.93
CA GLY A 32 14.43 8.20 7.91
C GLY A 32 13.33 7.81 6.94
N PHE A 33 12.84 8.73 6.11
CA PHE A 33 11.85 8.49 5.05
C PHE A 33 12.07 9.44 3.86
N ASN A 34 11.47 9.11 2.73
CA ASN A 34 11.39 9.95 1.54
C ASN A 34 9.93 10.02 1.04
N LEU A 35 9.61 11.06 0.29
CA LEU A 35 8.31 11.22 -0.34
C LEU A 35 8.30 10.50 -1.69
N GLU A 36 7.26 9.71 -1.93
CA GLU A 36 7.00 9.03 -3.20
C GLU A 36 5.52 9.21 -3.59
N PRO A 37 5.14 10.41 -4.09
CA PRO A 37 3.80 10.63 -4.60
C PRO A 37 3.46 9.60 -5.68
N GLY A 38 2.24 9.07 -5.64
CA GLY A 38 1.80 8.06 -6.61
C GLY A 38 2.34 6.65 -6.36
N ARG A 39 3.12 6.39 -5.30
CA ARG A 39 3.57 5.02 -4.95
C ARG A 39 2.43 4.02 -4.91
N ASN A 40 1.29 4.43 -4.35
CA ASN A 40 0.09 3.59 -4.21
C ASN A 40 -0.88 3.72 -5.39
N GLU A 41 -0.54 4.47 -6.45
CA GLU A 41 -1.33 4.53 -7.67
C GLU A 41 -1.19 3.22 -8.44
N ILE A 42 -2.31 2.63 -8.85
CA ILE A 42 -2.33 1.51 -9.79
C ILE A 42 -2.23 2.10 -11.19
N THR A 43 -1.10 1.86 -11.84
CA THR A 43 -0.83 2.34 -13.19
C THR A 43 -1.69 1.61 -14.23
N PRO A 44 -1.87 2.16 -15.45
CA PRO A 44 -2.59 1.46 -16.52
C PRO A 44 -2.00 0.08 -16.86
N ASP A 45 -0.67 -0.06 -16.82
CA ASP A 45 0.01 -1.33 -17.10
C ASP A 45 -0.26 -2.36 -16.00
N GLU A 46 -0.20 -1.95 -14.73
CA GLU A 46 -0.55 -2.81 -13.58
C GLU A 46 -2.02 -3.22 -13.61
N MET A 47 -2.91 -2.31 -14.00
CA MET A 47 -4.34 -2.60 -14.17
C MET A 47 -4.57 -3.59 -15.32
N ALA A 48 -3.83 -3.49 -16.43
CA ALA A 48 -3.94 -4.42 -17.56
C ALA A 48 -3.42 -5.84 -17.22
N LEU A 49 -2.48 -5.95 -16.28
CA LEU A 49 -1.97 -7.23 -15.76
C LEU A 49 -2.86 -7.83 -14.66
N THR A 50 -3.81 -7.05 -14.14
CA THR A 50 -4.67 -7.47 -13.03
C THR A 50 -5.83 -8.32 -13.54
N THR A 51 -5.95 -9.54 -13.01
CA THR A 51 -7.03 -10.47 -13.32
C THR A 51 -7.74 -10.91 -12.06
N VAL A 52 -9.05 -11.04 -12.12
CA VAL A 52 -9.87 -11.63 -11.06
C VAL A 52 -10.81 -12.66 -11.67
N GLY A 53 -11.18 -13.68 -10.89
CA GLY A 53 -12.11 -14.72 -11.28
C GLY A 53 -13.25 -14.89 -10.28
N ASP A 54 -13.85 -16.07 -10.29
CA ASP A 54 -14.95 -16.48 -9.41
C ASP A 54 -14.45 -16.84 -8.00
N THR A 55 -13.17 -17.22 -7.84
CA THR A 55 -12.58 -17.54 -6.52
C THR A 55 -11.39 -16.64 -6.17
N PRO A 56 -11.03 -16.50 -4.87
CA PRO A 56 -9.89 -15.69 -4.44
C PRO A 56 -8.56 -16.11 -5.08
N GLU A 57 -8.34 -17.41 -5.31
CA GLU A 57 -7.11 -17.95 -5.90
C GLU A 57 -6.91 -17.55 -7.36
N GLU A 58 -7.95 -17.09 -8.04
CA GLU A 58 -7.88 -16.60 -9.42
C GLU A 58 -7.44 -15.13 -9.49
N ALA A 59 -7.39 -14.43 -8.35
CA ALA A 59 -6.90 -13.05 -8.28
C ALA A 59 -5.37 -12.97 -8.47
N ASN A 60 -4.94 -12.14 -9.43
CA ASN A 60 -3.54 -11.87 -9.74
C ASN A 60 -3.37 -10.39 -10.12
N GLY A 61 -2.19 -9.81 -9.86
CA GLY A 61 -1.84 -8.44 -10.24
C GLY A 61 -1.80 -7.49 -9.04
N PHE A 62 -2.35 -6.28 -9.19
CA PHE A 62 -2.21 -5.22 -8.18
C PHE A 62 -3.56 -4.80 -7.60
N GLY A 63 -3.60 -4.66 -6.28
CA GLY A 63 -4.77 -4.21 -5.53
C GLY A 63 -4.40 -3.20 -4.45
N LEU A 64 -5.41 -2.75 -3.72
CA LEU A 64 -5.26 -1.84 -2.59
C LEU A 64 -5.64 -2.54 -1.29
N LEU A 65 -4.70 -2.55 -0.34
CA LEU A 65 -4.86 -3.04 1.01
C LEU A 65 -5.48 -1.96 1.90
N ASP A 66 -6.57 -2.30 2.57
CA ASP A 66 -7.25 -1.50 3.59
C ASP A 66 -7.14 -2.21 4.94
N THR A 67 -6.40 -1.61 5.87
CA THR A 67 -6.27 -2.07 7.26
C THR A 67 -7.12 -1.26 8.24
N GLY A 68 -8.04 -0.42 7.75
CA GLY A 68 -8.92 0.43 8.56
C GLY A 68 -8.28 1.72 9.09
N THR A 69 -7.08 2.07 8.64
CA THR A 69 -6.36 3.31 9.03
C THR A 69 -6.70 4.50 8.11
N GLY A 70 -7.49 4.27 7.06
CA GLY A 70 -7.83 5.26 6.03
C GLY A 70 -6.76 5.43 4.95
N SER A 71 -5.63 4.73 5.06
CA SER A 71 -4.62 4.65 3.99
C SER A 71 -4.84 3.38 3.18
N MET A 72 -4.70 3.49 1.86
CA MET A 72 -4.80 2.38 0.92
C MET A 72 -3.39 2.09 0.39
N GLU A 73 -2.84 0.92 0.75
CA GLU A 73 -1.48 0.54 0.34
C GLU A 73 -1.55 -0.32 -0.91
N LYS A 74 -0.78 0.02 -1.96
CA LYS A 74 -0.73 -0.83 -3.15
C LYS A 74 0.00 -2.12 -2.81
N VAL A 75 -0.62 -3.24 -3.14
CA VAL A 75 -0.10 -4.58 -2.90
C VAL A 75 -0.14 -5.40 -4.17
N HIS A 76 0.75 -6.38 -4.24
CA HIS A 76 0.77 -7.37 -5.32
C HIS A 76 0.13 -8.68 -4.84
N VAL A 77 -0.65 -9.30 -5.72
CA VAL A 77 -1.37 -10.54 -5.49
C VAL A 77 -0.93 -11.57 -6.53
N THR A 78 -0.57 -12.77 -6.09
CA THR A 78 -0.30 -13.93 -6.94
C THR A 78 -1.14 -15.11 -6.47
N ASN A 79 -2.03 -15.60 -7.31
CA ASN A 79 -2.96 -16.71 -7.02
C ASN A 79 -3.67 -16.56 -5.68
N GLY A 80 -4.26 -15.38 -5.43
CA GLY A 80 -4.96 -15.08 -4.17
C GLY A 80 -4.06 -14.91 -2.95
N LYS A 81 -2.75 -14.67 -3.13
CA LYS A 81 -1.81 -14.42 -2.02
C LYS A 81 -1.04 -13.13 -2.19
N LEU A 82 -0.85 -12.43 -1.09
CA LEU A 82 0.03 -11.28 -0.95
C LEU A 82 1.49 -11.75 -0.83
N ASP A 83 2.42 -10.85 -1.17
CA ASP A 83 3.86 -11.14 -1.08
C ASP A 83 4.32 -11.38 0.38
N GLU A 84 3.62 -10.80 1.35
CA GLU A 84 3.90 -10.93 2.79
C GLU A 84 2.60 -11.07 3.59
N ALA A 85 2.72 -11.67 4.79
CA ALA A 85 1.59 -11.80 5.70
C ALA A 85 1.26 -10.45 6.35
N ILE A 86 -0.02 -10.05 6.29
CA ILE A 86 -0.52 -8.77 6.81
C ILE A 86 -0.99 -8.89 8.26
N ASN A 87 -1.60 -10.02 8.61
CA ASN A 87 -2.11 -10.26 9.95
C ASN A 87 -1.75 -11.68 10.43
N GLN A 88 -1.97 -11.94 11.71
CA GLN A 88 -1.80 -13.25 12.31
C GLN A 88 -3.15 -13.96 12.37
N VAL A 89 -3.21 -15.18 11.81
CA VAL A 89 -4.37 -16.06 11.96
C VAL A 89 -4.27 -16.78 13.31
N ASN A 90 -5.28 -16.58 14.15
CA ASN A 90 -5.43 -17.22 15.45
C ASN A 90 -5.88 -18.68 15.30
N HIS A 91 -5.77 -19.47 16.36
CA HIS A 91 -6.18 -20.89 16.36
C HIS A 91 -7.68 -21.08 16.05
N ASP A 92 -8.53 -20.09 16.35
CA ASP A 92 -9.96 -20.11 16.05
C ASP A 92 -10.31 -19.62 14.63
N GLY A 93 -9.31 -19.30 13.81
CA GLY A 93 -9.49 -18.82 12.44
C GLY A 93 -9.82 -17.32 12.31
N THR A 94 -9.89 -16.60 13.43
CA THR A 94 -9.93 -15.12 13.44
C THR A 94 -8.55 -14.55 13.15
N THR A 95 -8.48 -13.25 12.89
CA THR A 95 -7.22 -12.52 12.71
C THR A 95 -7.01 -11.53 13.85
N ASN A 96 -5.75 -11.22 14.18
CA ASN A 96 -5.42 -10.17 15.15
C ASN A 96 -5.75 -8.75 14.65
N MET A 97 -5.99 -8.59 13.35
CA MET A 97 -6.38 -7.34 12.70
C MET A 97 -7.15 -7.65 11.42
N LEU A 98 -8.32 -7.02 11.28
CA LEU A 98 -9.12 -7.12 10.06
C LEU A 98 -8.45 -6.31 8.94
N ALA A 99 -8.33 -6.91 7.76
CA ALA A 99 -7.78 -6.26 6.58
C ALA A 99 -8.49 -6.76 5.33
N PHE A 100 -8.60 -5.90 4.32
CA PHE A 100 -9.20 -6.23 3.04
C PHE A 100 -8.27 -5.85 1.89
N VAL A 101 -8.32 -6.63 0.81
CA VAL A 101 -7.72 -6.25 -0.47
C VAL A 101 -8.84 -6.00 -1.46
N ILE A 102 -8.78 -4.84 -2.11
CA ILE A 102 -9.63 -4.49 -3.23
C ILE A 102 -8.79 -4.63 -4.50
N ILE A 103 -9.19 -5.56 -5.38
CA ILE A 103 -8.50 -5.85 -6.63
C ILE A 103 -9.54 -5.95 -7.75
N GLY A 104 -9.41 -5.09 -8.75
CA GLY A 104 -10.47 -4.87 -9.74
C GLY A 104 -11.82 -4.50 -9.06
N PRO A 105 -12.94 -5.12 -9.45
CA PRO A 105 -14.25 -4.90 -8.81
C PRO A 105 -14.44 -5.66 -7.49
N ASN A 106 -13.49 -6.54 -7.12
CA ASN A 106 -13.67 -7.49 -6.02
C ASN A 106 -13.02 -6.99 -4.73
N ARG A 107 -13.57 -7.46 -3.60
CA ARG A 107 -13.05 -7.23 -2.26
C ARG A 107 -12.92 -8.55 -1.53
N TYR A 108 -11.76 -8.78 -0.94
CA TYR A 108 -11.43 -10.01 -0.22
C TYR A 108 -10.97 -9.69 1.20
N GLU A 109 -11.36 -10.50 2.18
CA GLU A 109 -10.74 -10.47 3.50
C GLU A 109 -9.32 -11.08 3.40
N VAL A 110 -8.39 -10.58 4.22
CA VAL A 110 -7.04 -11.12 4.30
C VAL A 110 -6.87 -11.97 5.57
N LYS A 111 -6.37 -13.20 5.41
CA LYS A 111 -5.96 -14.09 6.50
C LYS A 111 -4.52 -14.52 6.32
N GLY A 112 -3.61 -14.00 7.15
CA GLY A 112 -2.19 -14.13 6.93
C GLY A 112 -1.78 -13.33 5.70
N ASP A 113 -1.38 -14.05 4.66
CA ASP A 113 -1.09 -13.56 3.31
C ASP A 113 -2.21 -13.88 2.31
N THR A 114 -3.23 -14.64 2.72
CA THR A 114 -4.17 -15.28 1.80
C THR A 114 -5.48 -14.50 1.71
N LEU A 115 -5.97 -14.29 0.50
CA LEU A 115 -7.27 -13.70 0.21
C LEU A 115 -8.38 -14.73 0.46
N THR A 116 -9.46 -14.30 1.10
CA THR A 116 -10.66 -15.10 1.33
C THR A 116 -11.92 -14.32 0.95
N ASP A 117 -12.98 -15.03 0.56
CA ASP A 117 -14.27 -14.40 0.28
C ASP A 117 -14.85 -13.67 1.51
N CYS A 118 -15.64 -12.64 1.24
CA CYS A 118 -16.36 -11.84 2.25
C CYS A 118 -17.78 -12.35 2.49
#